data_AF-A0A1I2N8H4-F1
#
_entry.id   AF-A0A1I2N8H4-F1
#
_cell.length_a   1.000
_cell.length_b   1.000
_cell.length_c   1.000
_cell.angle_alpha   90.00
_cell.angle_beta   90.00
_cell.angle_gamma   90.00
#
_symmetry.space_group_name_H-M   'P 1'
#
loop_
_entity.id
_entity.type
_entity.pdbx_description
1 polymer ?
#
loop_
_entity_poly.entity_id
_entity_poly.type
_entity_poly.pdbx_seq_one_letter_code
_entity_poly.pdbx_strand_id
1 'polypeptide(L)'
;MIHSTLAKHQLPDLTALTLKEPDGIAFTKKEEWTKTLFGSQHVAVVSDADFRRVMRKLPPIQTEQYYGYLVPEWSNRSVPATDSPEVRLGTKLDKMNKDRLREGKADGVVVSRAGNFVNLKQATRIMIFVGLFIAAIFSVFTASFLYFKLFNDLQQDQRHYHSLSKIGLSEKEMKRSATIQIALLFYIPLIFAALQTLVGLWGLASLFYFPTNMIMVGFAAIGAYLILYTIYFVMVRSRFLSQLKRVMV
;
A
#
# COMPACT_ATOMS: atom_id res chain seq x y z
N MET A 1 28.77 6.36 -8.06
CA MET A 1 27.63 7.20 -8.51
C MET A 1 27.89 8.64 -8.06
N ILE A 2 27.62 9.64 -8.89
CA ILE A 2 27.70 11.06 -8.49
C ILE A 2 26.27 11.48 -8.11
N HIS A 3 26.04 11.86 -6.85
CA HIS A 3 24.75 12.42 -6.44
C HIS A 3 24.81 13.95 -6.48
N SER A 4 23.82 14.56 -7.13
CA SER A 4 23.59 16.00 -7.13
C SER A 4 22.73 16.38 -5.92
N THR A 5 23.15 17.41 -5.19
CA THR A 5 22.46 17.98 -4.02
C THR A 5 21.41 19.04 -4.38
N LEU A 6 21.09 19.24 -5.67
CA LEU A 6 20.19 20.32 -6.11
C LEU A 6 18.71 19.92 -6.06
N ALA A 7 17.89 20.79 -5.48
CA ALA A 7 16.44 20.63 -5.43
C ALA A 7 15.81 20.79 -6.82
N LYS A 8 14.70 20.06 -7.06
CA LYS A 8 13.98 19.85 -8.35
C LYS A 8 13.63 21.12 -9.15
N HIS A 9 13.69 22.31 -8.56
CA HIS A 9 13.26 23.59 -9.16
C HIS A 9 14.45 24.51 -9.49
N GLN A 10 15.68 24.07 -9.18
CA GLN A 10 16.92 24.82 -9.42
C GLN A 10 17.86 24.14 -10.43
N LEU A 11 17.41 23.07 -11.08
CA LEU A 11 18.23 22.40 -12.08
C LEU A 11 18.22 23.23 -13.37
N PRO A 12 19.35 23.80 -13.80
CA PRO A 12 19.44 24.40 -15.13
C PRO A 12 19.11 23.31 -16.16
N ASP A 13 18.49 23.74 -17.24
CA ASP A 13 18.14 22.92 -18.39
C ASP A 13 19.23 21.87 -18.68
N LEU A 14 18.89 20.58 -18.66
CA LEU A 14 19.82 19.45 -18.81
C LEU A 14 20.47 19.41 -20.22
N THR A 15 20.10 20.33 -21.10
CA THR A 15 20.86 20.69 -22.32
C THR A 15 22.26 21.22 -22.01
N ALA A 16 22.52 21.68 -20.78
CA ALA A 16 23.83 22.12 -20.32
C ALA A 16 24.36 21.26 -19.16
N LEU A 17 24.63 19.97 -19.41
CA LEU A 17 25.72 19.27 -18.70
C LEU A 17 27.10 19.78 -19.21
N THR A 18 27.25 21.10 -19.35
CA THR A 18 28.54 21.72 -19.10
C THR A 18 28.61 21.79 -17.59
N LEU A 19 29.38 20.90 -16.97
CA LEU A 19 29.86 21.13 -15.61
C LEU A 19 30.62 22.46 -15.66
N LYS A 20 29.90 23.57 -15.41
CA LYS A 20 30.45 24.90 -15.22
C LYS A 20 31.09 24.95 -13.83
N GLU A 21 32.10 24.10 -13.65
CA GLU A 21 33.22 24.41 -12.76
C GLU A 21 34.35 24.97 -13.63
N PRO A 22 35.32 25.72 -13.06
CA PRO A 22 36.28 26.57 -13.77
C PRO A 22 37.23 25.84 -14.76
N ASP A 23 37.03 24.54 -14.95
CA ASP A 23 38.04 23.57 -15.34
C ASP A 23 37.75 22.84 -16.67
N GLY A 24 36.72 23.26 -17.40
CA GLY A 24 36.63 23.04 -18.86
C GLY A 24 36.44 21.59 -19.34
N ILE A 25 35.82 20.70 -18.56
CA ILE A 25 35.40 19.39 -19.07
C ILE A 25 34.03 19.53 -19.74
N ALA A 26 34.03 19.74 -21.06
CA ALA A 26 32.82 19.71 -21.87
C ALA A 26 32.44 18.26 -22.19
N PHE A 27 31.20 17.87 -21.88
CA PHE A 27 30.62 16.59 -22.28
C PHE A 27 29.69 16.80 -23.47
N THR A 28 29.78 15.92 -24.47
CA THR A 28 28.80 15.85 -25.55
C THR A 28 27.75 14.80 -25.20
N LYS A 29 26.50 15.23 -25.07
CA LYS A 29 25.36 14.34 -24.81
C LYS A 29 25.11 13.44 -26.02
N LYS A 30 25.21 12.12 -25.82
CA LYS A 30 24.93 11.13 -26.87
C LYS A 30 23.47 10.68 -26.87
N GLU A 31 22.94 10.30 -25.71
CA GLU A 31 21.58 9.78 -25.52
C GLU A 31 21.02 10.25 -24.17
N GLU A 32 19.70 10.40 -24.09
CA GLU A 32 18.99 10.74 -22.84
C GLU A 32 17.70 9.93 -22.70
N TRP A 33 17.53 9.37 -21.51
CA TRP A 33 16.31 8.67 -21.12
C TRP A 33 15.62 9.45 -20.01
N THR A 34 14.44 10.00 -20.32
CA THR A 34 13.63 10.79 -19.37
C THR A 34 12.72 9.94 -18.48
N LYS A 35 12.64 8.62 -18.74
CA LYS A 35 11.90 7.64 -17.94
C LYS A 35 12.86 6.61 -17.39
N THR A 36 12.99 6.51 -16.07
CA THR A 36 13.81 5.51 -15.41
C THR A 36 12.93 4.49 -14.69
N LEU A 37 13.32 3.21 -14.73
CA LEU A 37 12.62 2.13 -14.01
C LEU A 37 12.86 2.18 -12.50
N PHE A 38 13.95 2.81 -12.09
CA PHE A 38 14.31 3.02 -10.69
C PHE A 38 14.42 4.53 -10.46
N GLY A 39 13.80 5.04 -9.40
CA GLY A 39 13.71 6.47 -9.07
C GLY A 39 15.03 7.17 -8.76
N SER A 40 16.18 6.61 -9.17
CA SER A 40 17.46 7.30 -9.13
C SER A 40 17.45 8.44 -10.14
N GLN A 41 17.22 9.64 -9.63
CA GLN A 41 17.39 10.86 -10.39
C GLN A 41 18.91 11.08 -10.53
N HIS A 42 19.38 11.30 -11.77
CA HIS A 42 20.75 11.72 -12.12
C HIS A 42 21.82 10.60 -12.22
N VAL A 43 21.68 9.71 -13.21
CA VAL A 43 22.75 8.78 -13.64
C VAL A 43 23.31 9.24 -14.99
N ALA A 44 24.63 9.38 -15.09
CA ALA A 44 25.33 9.65 -16.35
C ALA A 44 26.25 8.46 -16.68
N VAL A 45 26.12 7.94 -17.90
CA VAL A 45 27.02 6.93 -18.45
C VAL A 45 28.08 7.66 -19.28
N VAL A 46 29.35 7.51 -18.91
CA VAL A 46 30.49 8.18 -19.57
C VAL A 46 31.48 7.14 -20.08
N SER A 47 32.30 7.51 -21.07
CA SER A 47 33.38 6.63 -21.54
C SER A 47 34.46 6.45 -20.47
N ASP A 48 35.25 5.37 -20.54
CA ASP A 48 36.37 5.15 -19.62
C ASP A 48 37.40 6.30 -19.64
N ALA A 49 37.62 6.89 -20.82
CA ALA A 49 38.52 8.01 -20.98
C ALA A 49 38.01 9.26 -20.25
N ASP A 50 36.72 9.56 -20.39
CA ASP A 50 36.08 10.69 -19.73
C ASP A 50 35.98 10.46 -18.22
N PHE A 51 35.64 9.25 -17.79
CA PHE A 51 35.62 8.86 -16.38
C PHE A 51 36.97 9.12 -15.71
N ARG A 52 38.07 8.67 -16.33
CA ARG A 52 39.44 8.93 -15.82
C ARG A 52 39.80 10.41 -15.83
N ARG A 53 39.28 11.21 -16.76
CA ARG A 53 39.51 12.66 -16.79
C ARG A 53 38.81 13.36 -15.63
N VAL A 54 37.59 12.95 -15.31
CA VAL A 54 36.82 13.48 -14.17
C VAL A 54 37.44 13.06 -12.83
N MET A 55 37.76 11.78 -12.66
CA MET A 55 38.32 11.27 -11.40
C MET A 55 39.68 11.88 -11.03
N ARG A 56 40.47 12.35 -12.02
CA ARG A 56 41.73 13.05 -11.75
C ARG A 56 41.55 14.48 -11.21
N LYS A 57 40.40 15.11 -11.47
CA LYS A 57 40.12 16.49 -11.08
C LYS A 57 39.29 16.60 -9.81
N LEU A 58 38.50 15.58 -9.49
CA LEU A 58 37.70 15.57 -8.28
C LEU A 58 38.58 15.28 -7.05
N PRO A 59 38.29 15.91 -5.89
CA PRO A 59 38.89 15.50 -4.62
C PRO A 59 38.57 14.02 -4.35
N PRO A 60 39.30 13.35 -3.42
CA PRO A 60 39.05 11.95 -3.07
C PRO A 60 37.60 11.77 -2.60
N ILE A 61 36.73 11.35 -3.51
CA ILE A 61 35.35 11.01 -3.22
C ILE A 61 35.26 9.52 -2.90
N GLN A 62 34.39 9.16 -1.96
CA GLN A 62 34.04 7.76 -1.75
C GLN A 62 33.43 7.21 -3.04
N THR A 63 34.16 6.32 -3.69
CA THR A 63 33.74 5.65 -4.91
C THR A 63 33.14 4.31 -4.54
N GLU A 64 31.82 4.20 -4.64
CA GLU A 64 31.16 2.89 -4.56
C GLU A 64 31.28 2.17 -5.91
N GLN A 65 31.88 0.98 -5.88
CA GLN A 65 31.99 0.10 -7.04
C GLN A 65 30.84 -0.91 -7.02
N TYR A 66 30.14 -1.02 -8.14
CA TYR A 66 29.03 -1.95 -8.33
C TYR A 66 29.41 -2.97 -9.40
N TYR A 67 29.45 -4.24 -9.04
CA TYR A 67 29.66 -5.35 -9.98
C TYR A 67 28.32 -6.02 -10.30
N GLY A 68 27.87 -5.88 -11.54
CA GLY A 68 26.66 -6.54 -12.02
C GLY A 68 27.00 -7.86 -12.72
N TYR A 69 26.40 -8.96 -12.26
CA TYR A 69 26.48 -10.27 -12.92
C TYR A 69 25.14 -10.62 -13.55
N LEU A 70 25.15 -10.81 -14.87
CA LEU A 70 23.99 -11.29 -15.62
C LEU A 70 24.19 -12.78 -15.90
N VAL A 71 23.21 -13.60 -15.50
CA VAL A 71 23.19 -15.04 -15.80
C VAL A 71 22.23 -15.26 -16.97
N PRO A 72 22.70 -15.60 -18.18
CA PRO A 72 21.86 -15.71 -19.37
C PRO A 72 20.73 -16.73 -19.26
N GLU A 73 20.93 -17.80 -18.47
CA GLU A 73 19.95 -18.87 -18.26
C GLU A 73 18.77 -18.44 -17.39
N TRP A 74 18.86 -17.31 -16.66
CA TRP A 74 17.76 -16.82 -15.82
C TRP A 74 16.71 -16.09 -16.66
N SER A 75 15.43 -16.39 -16.41
CA SER A 75 14.34 -15.78 -17.18
C SER A 75 14.17 -14.31 -16.83
N ASN A 76 14.31 -13.45 -17.83
CA ASN A 76 14.00 -12.02 -17.72
C ASN A 76 12.56 -11.68 -18.10
N ARG A 77 11.75 -12.67 -18.48
CA ARG A 77 10.38 -12.47 -18.97
C ARG A 77 9.29 -12.88 -17.96
N SER A 78 9.66 -13.59 -16.89
CA SER A 78 8.71 -14.10 -15.92
C SER A 78 9.25 -13.97 -14.49
N VAL A 79 8.33 -13.96 -13.54
CA VAL A 79 8.67 -14.02 -12.11
C VAL A 79 9.11 -15.46 -11.79
N PRO A 80 10.31 -15.66 -11.21
CA PRO A 80 10.81 -17.01 -10.96
C PRO A 80 9.97 -17.74 -9.91
N ALA A 81 9.80 -19.06 -10.11
CA ALA A 81 9.21 -19.94 -9.11
C ALA A 81 10.07 -19.94 -7.83
N THR A 82 9.44 -20.17 -6.66
CA THR A 82 10.13 -20.01 -5.36
C THR A 82 11.18 -21.11 -5.12
N ASP A 83 11.03 -22.25 -5.78
CA ASP A 83 11.91 -23.41 -5.79
C ASP A 83 12.95 -23.40 -6.93
N SER A 84 12.93 -22.37 -7.79
CA SER A 84 13.81 -22.31 -8.96
C SER A 84 15.30 -22.26 -8.54
N PRO A 85 16.22 -22.77 -9.38
CA PRO A 85 17.66 -22.66 -9.13
C PRO A 85 18.13 -21.21 -8.93
N GLU A 86 17.56 -20.26 -9.68
CA GLU A 86 17.79 -18.81 -9.52
C GLU A 86 17.46 -18.35 -8.10
N VAL A 87 16.27 -18.70 -7.60
CA VAL A 87 15.83 -18.27 -6.27
C VAL A 87 16.65 -18.92 -5.17
N ARG A 88 16.92 -20.22 -5.29
CA ARG A 88 17.74 -20.96 -4.31
C ARG A 88 19.17 -20.42 -4.24
N LEU A 89 19.81 -20.18 -5.39
CA LEU A 89 21.17 -19.65 -5.44
C LEU A 89 21.20 -18.21 -4.93
N GLY A 90 20.31 -17.36 -5.43
CA GLY A 90 20.26 -15.94 -5.06
C GLY A 90 19.98 -15.70 -3.57
N THR A 91 19.06 -16.47 -2.99
CA THR A 91 18.77 -16.41 -1.54
C THR A 91 19.91 -16.97 -0.70
N LYS A 92 20.58 -18.04 -1.15
CA LYS A 92 21.77 -18.59 -0.48
C LYS A 92 22.91 -17.57 -0.47
N LEU A 93 23.17 -16.90 -1.60
CA LEU A 93 24.20 -15.85 -1.71
C LEU A 93 23.88 -14.65 -0.81
N ASP A 94 22.64 -14.17 -0.83
CA ASP A 94 22.19 -13.07 0.04
C ASP A 94 22.35 -13.42 1.53
N LYS A 95 21.97 -14.64 1.92
CA LYS A 95 22.15 -15.14 3.29
C LYS A 95 23.62 -15.24 3.68
N MET A 96 24.45 -15.88 2.84
CA MET A 96 25.89 -16.00 3.08
C MET A 96 26.55 -14.62 3.25
N ASN A 97 26.17 -13.64 2.43
CA ASN A 97 26.71 -12.30 2.54
C ASN A 97 26.26 -11.59 3.83
N LYS A 98 24.97 -11.72 4.20
CA LYS A 98 24.45 -11.20 5.47
C LYS A 98 25.14 -11.79 6.68
N ASP A 99 25.42 -13.09 6.67
CA ASP A 99 26.13 -13.76 7.77
C ASP A 99 27.58 -13.26 7.86
N ARG A 100 28.29 -13.15 6.73
CA ARG A 100 29.65 -12.56 6.71
C ARG A 100 29.69 -11.09 7.13
N LEU A 101 28.68 -10.31 6.76
CA LEU A 101 28.54 -8.91 7.19
C LEU A 101 28.37 -8.81 8.71
N ARG A 102 27.54 -9.68 9.31
CA ARG A 102 27.36 -9.76 10.77
C ARG A 102 28.65 -10.14 11.50
N GLU A 103 29.49 -10.97 10.88
CA GLU A 103 30.80 -11.36 11.40
C GLU A 103 31.92 -10.35 11.12
N GLY A 104 31.65 -9.27 10.38
CA GLY A 104 32.69 -8.31 9.96
C GLY A 104 33.70 -8.87 8.96
N LYS A 105 33.37 -9.97 8.27
CA LYS A 105 34.23 -10.69 7.29
C LYS A 105 33.79 -10.52 5.84
N ALA A 106 32.97 -9.51 5.57
CA ALA A 106 32.47 -9.23 4.23
C ALA A 106 33.18 -8.01 3.64
N ASP A 107 33.70 -8.19 2.43
CA ASP A 107 34.39 -7.13 1.68
C ASP A 107 33.39 -6.22 0.93
N GLY A 108 32.08 -6.49 1.02
CA GLY A 108 31.05 -5.72 0.35
C GLY A 108 29.63 -6.26 0.56
N VAL A 109 28.67 -5.62 -0.11
CA VAL A 109 27.26 -6.01 -0.08
C VAL A 109 26.90 -6.70 -1.38
N VAL A 110 26.49 -7.96 -1.28
CA VAL A 110 25.91 -8.71 -2.40
C VAL A 110 24.40 -8.51 -2.38
N VAL A 111 23.86 -8.05 -3.50
CA VAL A 111 22.41 -7.96 -3.74
C VAL A 111 22.02 -8.93 -4.86
N SER A 112 20.92 -9.64 -4.67
CA SER A 112 20.37 -10.56 -5.68
C SER A 112 18.94 -10.16 -6.01
N ARG A 113 18.58 -10.19 -7.31
CA ARG A 113 17.19 -10.01 -7.78
C ARG A 113 16.25 -10.96 -7.07
N ALA A 114 16.63 -12.23 -6.94
CA ALA A 114 15.83 -13.23 -6.26
C ALA A 114 15.73 -12.98 -4.75
N GLY A 115 16.82 -12.60 -4.10
CA GLY A 115 16.83 -12.23 -2.68
C GLY A 115 15.86 -11.08 -2.40
N ASN A 116 15.95 -9.99 -3.19
CA ASN A 116 15.03 -8.86 -3.10
C ASN A 116 13.57 -9.26 -3.36
N PHE A 117 13.32 -10.09 -4.37
CA PHE A 117 11.98 -10.58 -4.68
C PHE A 117 11.39 -11.41 -3.52
N VAL A 118 12.15 -12.34 -2.96
CA VAL A 118 11.68 -13.18 -1.83
C VAL A 118 11.43 -12.33 -0.60
N ASN A 119 12.33 -11.40 -0.27
CA ASN A 119 12.17 -10.50 0.87
C ASN A 119 10.93 -9.61 0.72
N LEU A 120 10.73 -9.02 -0.46
CA LEU A 120 9.54 -8.21 -0.76
C LEU A 120 8.27 -9.05 -0.68
N LYS A 121 8.26 -10.23 -1.32
CA LYS A 121 7.11 -11.16 -1.30
C LYS A 121 6.75 -11.57 0.13
N GLN A 122 7.73 -11.86 0.97
CA GLN A 122 7.52 -12.21 2.37
C GLN A 122 6.97 -11.02 3.17
N ALA A 123 7.57 -9.84 3.03
CA ALA A 123 7.11 -8.62 3.70
C ALA A 123 5.66 -8.28 3.31
N THR A 124 5.33 -8.33 2.02
CA THR A 124 3.96 -8.09 1.53
C THR A 124 2.98 -9.13 2.08
N ARG A 125 3.35 -10.42 2.13
CA ARG A 125 2.49 -11.46 2.73
C ARG A 125 2.20 -11.20 4.20
N ILE A 126 3.22 -10.82 4.97
CA ILE A 126 3.07 -10.48 6.39
C ILE A 126 2.18 -9.25 6.56
N MET A 127 2.38 -8.20 5.76
CA MET A 127 1.54 -6.99 5.79
C MET A 127 0.08 -7.30 5.45
N ILE A 128 -0.18 -8.12 4.43
CA ILE A 128 -1.54 -8.54 4.07
C ILE A 128 -2.18 -9.34 5.21
N PHE A 129 -1.44 -10.28 5.80
CA PHE A 129 -1.93 -11.09 6.92
C PHE A 129 -2.29 -10.23 8.13
N VAL A 130 -1.38 -9.34 8.54
CA VAL A 130 -1.60 -8.41 9.66
C VAL A 130 -2.77 -7.46 9.35
N GLY A 131 -2.83 -6.91 8.14
CA GLY A 131 -3.92 -6.04 7.71
C GLY A 131 -5.28 -6.74 7.73
N LEU A 132 -5.37 -7.98 7.24
CA LEU A 132 -6.60 -8.78 7.29
C LEU A 132 -7.01 -9.08 8.73
N PHE A 133 -6.05 -9.44 9.60
CA PHE A 133 -6.33 -9.74 11.00
C PHE A 133 -6.83 -8.51 11.76
N ILE A 134 -6.20 -7.36 11.56
CA ILE A 134 -6.64 -6.07 12.12
C ILE A 134 -8.05 -5.74 11.63
N ALA A 135 -8.31 -5.87 10.32
CA ALA A 135 -9.63 -5.63 9.76
C ALA A 135 -10.71 -6.56 10.36
N ALA A 136 -10.39 -7.83 10.60
CA ALA A 136 -11.29 -8.77 11.24
C ALA A 136 -11.60 -8.39 12.70
N ILE A 137 -10.59 -8.03 13.49
CA ILE A 137 -10.78 -7.58 14.89
C ILE A 137 -11.66 -6.33 14.93
N PHE A 138 -11.34 -5.31 14.13
CA PHE A 138 -12.15 -4.10 14.07
C PHE A 138 -13.57 -4.38 13.60
N SER A 139 -13.77 -5.30 12.65
CA SER A 139 -15.10 -5.72 12.20
C SER A 139 -15.92 -6.32 13.35
N VAL A 140 -15.35 -7.24 14.13
CA VAL A 140 -16.02 -7.83 15.31
C VAL A 140 -16.28 -6.78 16.38
N PHE A 141 -15.35 -5.85 16.60
CA PHE A 141 -15.52 -4.75 17.54
C PHE A 141 -16.67 -3.82 17.14
N THR A 142 -16.70 -3.36 15.90
CA THR A 142 -17.80 -2.53 15.37
C THR A 142 -19.13 -3.27 15.42
N ALA A 143 -19.15 -4.55 15.09
CA ALA A 143 -20.35 -5.38 15.21
C ALA A 143 -20.83 -5.40 16.67
N SER A 144 -19.97 -5.76 17.63
CA SER A 144 -20.31 -5.82 19.04
C SER A 144 -20.80 -4.48 19.59
N PHE A 145 -20.15 -3.38 19.19
CA PHE A 145 -20.56 -2.02 19.55
C PHE A 145 -21.97 -1.67 19.05
N LEU A 146 -22.26 -1.95 17.77
CA LEU A 146 -23.58 -1.71 17.18
C LEU A 146 -24.66 -2.58 17.82
N TYR A 147 -24.34 -3.84 18.11
CA TYR A 147 -25.26 -4.75 18.80
C TYR A 147 -25.61 -4.21 20.20
N PHE A 148 -24.59 -3.80 20.96
CA PHE A 148 -24.78 -3.24 22.30
C PHE A 148 -25.60 -1.95 22.27
N LYS A 149 -25.30 -1.06 21.32
CA LYS A 149 -26.07 0.18 21.13
C LYS A 149 -27.55 -0.12 20.87
N LEU A 150 -27.84 -1.02 19.94
CA LEU A 150 -29.20 -1.38 19.59
C LEU A 150 -29.94 -2.08 20.74
N PHE A 151 -29.24 -2.92 21.51
CA PHE A 151 -29.82 -3.58 22.68
C PHE A 151 -30.17 -2.60 23.80
N ASN A 152 -29.30 -1.61 24.07
CA ASN A 152 -29.59 -0.59 25.08
C ASN A 152 -30.76 0.30 24.68
N ASP A 153 -30.85 0.65 23.38
CA ASP A 153 -31.93 1.50 22.88
C ASP A 153 -33.27 0.73 22.79
N LEU A 154 -33.24 -0.61 22.69
CA LEU A 154 -34.42 -1.47 22.51
C LEU A 154 -35.52 -1.25 23.55
N GLN A 155 -35.19 -1.09 24.83
CA GLN A 155 -36.20 -0.91 25.88
C GLN A 155 -36.95 0.42 25.75
N GLN A 156 -36.26 1.47 25.32
CA GLN A 156 -36.88 2.76 25.04
C GLN A 156 -37.72 2.69 23.77
N ASP A 157 -37.18 2.07 22.71
CA ASP A 157 -37.89 1.86 21.46
C ASP A 157 -39.18 1.06 21.67
N GLN A 158 -39.14 -0.04 22.42
CA GLN A 158 -40.33 -0.85 22.74
C GLN A 158 -41.45 -0.03 23.39
N ARG A 159 -41.11 0.90 24.30
CA ARG A 159 -42.10 1.79 24.93
C ARG A 159 -42.70 2.77 23.93
N HIS A 160 -41.89 3.35 23.06
CA HIS A 160 -42.39 4.24 22.00
C HIS A 160 -43.29 3.49 21.01
N TYR A 161 -42.87 2.30 20.55
CA TYR A 161 -43.65 1.48 19.62
C TYR A 161 -44.95 0.96 20.24
N HIS A 162 -44.97 0.64 21.53
CA HIS A 162 -46.21 0.27 22.23
C HIS A 162 -47.20 1.44 22.32
N SER A 163 -46.73 2.67 22.55
CA SER A 163 -47.59 3.85 22.52
C SER A 163 -48.11 4.16 21.12
N LEU A 164 -47.28 3.98 20.08
CA LEU A 164 -47.67 4.14 18.68
C LEU A 164 -48.71 3.10 18.23
N SER A 165 -48.63 1.86 18.72
CA SER A 165 -49.64 0.84 18.38
C SER A 165 -51.02 1.21 18.92
N LYS A 166 -51.10 1.82 20.12
CA LYS A 166 -52.36 2.33 20.71
C LYS A 166 -53.00 3.46 19.90
N ILE A 167 -52.23 4.16 19.07
CA ILE A 167 -52.70 5.25 18.20
C ILE A 167 -53.12 4.71 16.82
N GLY A 168 -52.95 3.40 16.57
CA GLY A 168 -53.45 2.71 15.37
C GLY A 168 -52.41 2.48 14.27
N LEU A 169 -51.11 2.63 14.55
CA LEU A 169 -50.09 2.24 13.56
C LEU A 169 -50.09 0.74 13.33
N SER A 170 -50.01 0.34 12.06
CA SER A 170 -49.88 -1.05 11.69
C SER A 170 -48.49 -1.62 12.03
N GLU A 171 -48.39 -2.92 12.30
CA GLU A 171 -47.09 -3.60 12.49
C GLU A 171 -46.10 -3.35 11.34
N LYS A 172 -46.61 -3.22 10.11
CA LYS A 172 -45.79 -3.03 8.91
C LYS A 172 -45.12 -1.66 8.93
N GLU A 173 -45.84 -0.61 9.31
CA GLU A 173 -45.31 0.75 9.43
C GLU A 173 -44.27 0.84 10.55
N MET A 174 -44.55 0.21 11.69
CA MET A 174 -43.61 0.17 12.82
C MET A 174 -42.31 -0.56 12.46
N LYS A 175 -42.39 -1.74 11.81
CA LYS A 175 -41.21 -2.49 11.34
C LYS A 175 -40.40 -1.72 10.30
N ARG A 176 -41.06 -0.94 9.44
CA ARG A 176 -40.40 -0.08 8.44
C ARG A 176 -39.64 1.04 9.13
N SER A 177 -40.26 1.74 10.08
CA SER A 177 -39.62 2.80 10.87
C SER A 177 -38.36 2.29 11.58
N ALA A 178 -38.49 1.17 12.31
CA ALA A 178 -37.37 0.53 13.00
C ALA A 178 -36.25 0.13 12.04
N THR A 179 -36.60 -0.42 10.87
CA THR A 179 -35.60 -0.79 9.86
C THR A 179 -34.82 0.43 9.36
N ILE A 180 -35.49 1.57 9.14
CA ILE A 180 -34.83 2.81 8.69
C ILE A 180 -33.88 3.32 9.78
N GLN A 181 -34.32 3.37 11.03
CA GLN A 181 -33.47 3.81 12.15
C GLN A 181 -32.19 2.97 12.27
N ILE A 182 -32.33 1.64 12.21
CA ILE A 182 -31.19 0.71 12.25
C ILE A 182 -30.31 0.88 11.01
N ALA A 183 -30.92 1.03 9.82
CA ALA A 183 -30.16 1.21 8.58
C ALA A 183 -29.34 2.51 8.62
N LEU A 184 -29.90 3.62 9.09
CA LEU A 184 -29.18 4.88 9.24
C LEU A 184 -28.00 4.74 10.19
N LEU A 185 -28.19 4.07 11.33
CA LEU A 185 -27.13 3.80 12.31
C LEU A 185 -25.96 3.00 11.71
N PHE A 186 -26.25 2.10 10.77
CA PHE A 186 -25.24 1.25 10.12
C PHE A 186 -24.57 1.93 8.93
N TYR A 187 -25.34 2.49 8.00
CA TYR A 187 -24.85 2.91 6.70
C TYR A 187 -24.28 4.33 6.68
N ILE A 188 -24.70 5.23 7.58
CA ILE A 188 -24.11 6.59 7.64
C ILE A 188 -22.60 6.52 7.96
N PRO A 189 -22.15 5.84 9.03
CA PRO A 189 -20.72 5.72 9.31
C PRO A 189 -19.94 5.04 8.19
N LEU A 190 -20.56 4.06 7.52
CA LEU A 190 -19.94 3.33 6.42
C LEU A 190 -19.67 4.23 5.21
N ILE A 191 -20.64 5.07 4.82
CA ILE A 191 -20.46 6.03 3.71
C ILE A 191 -19.32 7.00 4.05
N PHE A 192 -19.29 7.50 5.28
CA PHE A 192 -18.22 8.41 5.71
C PHE A 192 -16.85 7.73 5.65
N ALA A 193 -16.73 6.49 6.14
CA ALA A 193 -15.49 5.71 6.07
C ALA A 193 -15.05 5.44 4.62
N ALA A 194 -16.00 5.13 3.72
CA ALA A 194 -15.72 4.92 2.31
C ALA A 194 -15.18 6.19 1.63
N LEU A 195 -15.81 7.35 1.90
CA LEU A 195 -15.36 8.64 1.39
C LEU A 195 -13.96 9.00 1.90
N GLN A 196 -13.73 8.88 3.21
CA GLN A 196 -12.42 9.14 3.81
C GLN A 196 -11.33 8.24 3.20
N THR A 197 -11.65 6.97 2.95
CA THR A 197 -10.73 6.01 2.31
C THR A 197 -10.38 6.43 0.88
N LEU A 198 -11.37 6.84 0.08
CA LEU A 198 -11.15 7.29 -1.30
C LEU A 198 -10.29 8.56 -1.35
N VAL A 199 -10.56 9.53 -0.47
CA VAL A 199 -9.76 10.75 -0.36
C VAL A 199 -8.32 10.43 0.04
N GLY A 200 -8.12 9.53 1.00
CA GLY A 200 -6.79 9.07 1.41
C GLY A 200 -6.03 8.38 0.28
N LEU A 201 -6.69 7.50 -0.47
CA LEU A 201 -6.10 6.82 -1.63
C LEU A 201 -5.75 7.78 -2.76
N TRP A 202 -6.59 8.77 -3.01
CA TRP A 202 -6.31 9.82 -4.00
C TRP A 202 -5.07 10.64 -3.62
N GLY A 203 -4.95 11.03 -2.34
CA GLY A 203 -3.75 11.66 -1.81
C GLY A 203 -2.51 10.78 -1.99
N LEU A 204 -2.58 9.51 -1.62
CA LEU A 204 -1.47 8.57 -1.73
C LEU A 204 -1.05 8.33 -3.20
N ALA A 205 -2.01 8.24 -4.11
CA ALA A 205 -1.76 8.04 -5.53
C ALA A 205 -0.98 9.20 -6.17
N SER A 206 -1.10 10.43 -5.63
CA SER A 206 -0.31 11.57 -6.10
C SER A 206 1.14 11.57 -5.58
N LEU A 207 1.38 10.96 -4.42
CA LEU A 207 2.70 10.89 -3.79
C LEU A 207 3.57 9.76 -4.37
N PHE A 208 2.95 8.70 -4.88
CA PHE A 208 3.66 7.53 -5.37
C PHE A 208 3.26 7.21 -6.81
N TYR A 209 4.24 7.15 -7.71
CA TYR A 209 4.06 6.67 -9.09
C TYR A 209 3.91 5.14 -9.10
N PHE A 210 2.80 4.63 -8.58
CA PHE A 210 2.50 3.20 -8.69
C PHE A 210 1.96 2.87 -10.10
N PRO A 211 2.41 1.76 -10.71
CA PRO A 211 1.88 1.31 -12.00
C PRO A 211 0.44 0.79 -11.92
N THR A 212 -0.08 0.55 -10.71
CA THR A 212 -1.43 0.03 -10.44
C THR A 212 -2.42 1.12 -10.09
N ASN A 213 -3.65 1.00 -10.60
CA ASN A 213 -4.75 1.90 -10.27
C ASN A 213 -5.22 1.68 -8.82
N MET A 214 -4.69 2.47 -7.89
CA MET A 214 -4.97 2.39 -6.45
C MET A 214 -6.45 2.63 -6.12
N ILE A 215 -7.13 3.46 -6.90
CA ILE A 215 -8.55 3.75 -6.71
C ILE A 215 -9.39 2.49 -6.95
N MET A 216 -9.05 1.71 -7.97
CA MET A 216 -9.74 0.44 -8.25
C MET A 216 -9.58 -0.57 -7.11
N VAL A 217 -8.38 -0.65 -6.51
CA VAL A 217 -8.14 -1.48 -5.31
C VAL A 217 -8.96 -0.99 -4.13
N GLY A 218 -9.08 0.33 -3.95
CA GLY A 218 -9.95 0.94 -2.96
C GLY A 218 -11.41 0.54 -3.10
N PHE A 219 -11.96 0.61 -4.32
CA PHE A 219 -13.33 0.16 -4.58
C PHE A 219 -13.54 -1.32 -4.29
N ALA A 220 -12.57 -2.18 -4.64
CA ALA A 220 -12.65 -3.60 -4.33
C ALA A 220 -12.69 -3.85 -2.81
N ALA A 221 -11.86 -3.13 -2.03
CA ALA A 221 -11.84 -3.23 -0.58
C ALA A 221 -13.15 -2.72 0.07
N ILE A 222 -13.64 -1.57 -0.38
CA ILE A 222 -14.94 -1.01 0.08
C ILE A 222 -16.08 -1.98 -0.25
N GLY A 223 -16.08 -2.57 -1.45
CA GLY A 223 -17.09 -3.55 -1.87
C GLY A 223 -17.07 -4.82 -1.00
N ALA A 224 -15.88 -5.37 -0.74
CA ALA A 224 -15.73 -6.53 0.14
C ALA A 224 -16.22 -6.24 1.57
N TYR A 225 -15.89 -5.07 2.11
CA TYR A 225 -16.35 -4.65 3.43
C TYR A 225 -17.87 -4.42 3.46
N LEU A 226 -18.44 -3.81 2.42
CA LEU A 226 -19.88 -3.60 2.28
C LEU A 226 -20.64 -4.94 2.31
N ILE A 227 -20.16 -5.98 1.63
CA ILE A 227 -20.79 -7.31 1.64
C ILE A 227 -20.84 -7.86 3.08
N LEU A 228 -19.72 -7.84 3.80
CA LEU A 228 -19.67 -8.28 5.20
C LEU A 228 -20.60 -7.46 6.08
N TYR A 229 -20.64 -6.14 5.88
CA TYR A 229 -21.46 -5.23 6.64
C TYR A 229 -22.96 -5.44 6.38
N THR A 230 -23.35 -5.73 5.15
CA THR A 230 -24.73 -6.05 4.78
C THR A 230 -25.18 -7.38 5.40
N ILE A 231 -24.32 -8.41 5.41
CA ILE A 231 -24.62 -9.68 6.11
C ILE A 231 -24.89 -9.41 7.59
N TYR A 232 -24.04 -8.60 8.22
CA TYR A 232 -24.21 -8.22 9.62
C TYR A 232 -25.52 -7.45 9.87
N PHE A 233 -25.83 -6.47 9.02
CA PHE A 233 -27.08 -5.71 9.08
C PHE A 233 -28.31 -6.63 9.01
N VAL A 234 -28.33 -7.60 8.10
CA VAL A 234 -29.45 -8.55 7.95
C VAL A 234 -29.62 -9.39 9.23
N MET A 235 -28.53 -9.90 9.81
CA MET A 235 -28.58 -10.65 11.06
C MET A 235 -29.17 -9.81 12.21
N VAL A 236 -28.67 -8.59 12.40
CA VAL A 236 -29.10 -7.70 13.49
C VAL A 236 -30.54 -7.26 13.32
N ARG A 237 -30.92 -6.83 12.11
CA ARG A 237 -32.30 -6.45 11.79
C ARG A 237 -33.27 -7.58 12.11
N SER A 238 -32.96 -8.80 11.70
CA SER A 238 -33.81 -9.97 11.95
C SER A 238 -34.02 -10.20 13.45
N ARG A 239 -32.93 -10.13 14.23
CA ARG A 239 -32.97 -10.26 15.70
C ARG A 239 -33.81 -9.16 16.35
N PHE A 240 -33.62 -7.91 15.95
CA PHE A 240 -34.35 -6.76 16.52
C PHE A 240 -35.85 -6.83 16.24
N LEU A 241 -36.25 -7.07 14.99
CA LEU A 241 -37.65 -7.15 14.61
C LEU A 241 -38.37 -8.33 15.28
N SER A 242 -37.67 -9.44 15.52
CA SER A 242 -38.19 -10.58 16.28
C SER A 242 -38.50 -10.20 17.74
N GLN A 243 -37.65 -9.39 18.37
CA GLN A 243 -37.88 -8.93 19.74
C GLN A 243 -39.00 -7.87 19.79
N LEU A 244 -39.10 -6.99 18.79
CA LEU A 244 -40.14 -5.97 18.73
C LEU A 244 -41.54 -6.60 18.58
N LYS A 245 -41.67 -7.67 17.78
CA LYS A 245 -42.95 -8.38 17.58
C LYS A 245 -43.52 -8.94 18.89
N ARG A 246 -42.67 -9.29 19.87
CA ARG A 246 -43.14 -9.83 21.16
C ARG A 246 -43.84 -8.78 22.04
N VAL A 247 -43.71 -7.48 21.72
CA VAL A 247 -44.21 -6.37 22.54
C VAL A 247 -45.37 -5.63 21.85
N MET A 248 -45.59 -5.91 20.56
CA MET A 248 -46.73 -5.39 19.80
C MET A 248 -47.97 -6.21 20.14
N VAL A 249 -49.01 -5.53 20.64
CA VAL A 249 -50.36 -6.07 20.88
C VAL A 249 -51.25 -5.59 19.76
#